data_AF-A0A323UZ85-F1
#
_entry.id   AF-A0A323UZ85-F1
#
_cell.length_a   1.000
_cell.length_b   1.000
_cell.length_c   1.000
_cell.angle_alpha   90.00
_cell.angle_beta   90.00
_cell.angle_gamma   90.00
#
_symmetry.space_group_name_H-M   'P 1'
#
loop_
_entity.id
_entity.type
_entity.pdbx_description
1 polymer ?
#
loop_
_entity_poly.entity_id
_entity_poly.type
_entity_poly.pdbx_seq_one_letter_code
_entity_poly.pdbx_strand_id
1 'polypeptide(L)'
;MPFPLEMCFPRRQGVWPVLLFSGLSVLPLESQACDGPRDVREADLATIQAFVRDSGRSVLTFVGYSGAGYEDAAAMLQQAEVILAAEAPEATLINIGATAEGIGAVYQLAKRRGFSTLGIVSTLARDERVALSPCVDHVFYVPDGSWGGRLADTGVLSPTSAAIVAVSRAMVGIGGGDIARDEMLAARALGKPVRFFAADLNHAQARARARAGGMAEPLDFRGSAEPAILFSRE
;
A
#
# COMPACT_ATOMS: atom_id res chain seq x y z
N MET A 1 15.63 76.26 16.24
CA MET A 1 14.25 76.37 16.74
C MET A 1 13.37 76.89 15.60
N PRO A 2 12.15 76.36 15.41
CA PRO A 2 11.54 76.17 14.08
C PRO A 2 10.51 77.25 13.66
N PHE A 3 10.57 77.66 12.38
CA PHE A 3 9.65 77.39 11.23
C PHE A 3 8.09 77.45 11.37
N PRO A 4 7.33 77.65 10.26
CA PRO A 4 6.43 78.82 10.07
C PRO A 4 5.04 78.51 9.41
N LEU A 5 4.33 79.60 9.07
CA LEU A 5 3.42 79.86 7.92
C LEU A 5 2.19 78.97 7.62
N GLU A 6 1.04 79.66 7.50
CA GLU A 6 -0.27 79.20 7.04
C GLU A 6 -0.43 79.16 5.50
N MET A 7 -1.06 78.06 5.06
CA MET A 7 -2.17 77.87 4.11
C MET A 7 -2.20 78.48 2.68
N CYS A 8 -2.34 77.59 1.68
CA CYS A 8 -3.44 77.63 0.69
C CYS A 8 -3.61 76.29 -0.08
N PHE A 9 -4.85 75.77 -0.18
CA PHE A 9 -5.33 74.64 -1.01
C PHE A 9 -5.61 75.13 -2.48
N PRO A 10 -5.91 74.31 -3.54
CA PRO A 10 -6.59 73.00 -3.50
C PRO A 10 -6.21 71.88 -4.52
N ARG A 11 -6.71 70.68 -4.18
CA ARG A 11 -7.17 69.51 -5.01
C ARG A 11 -6.70 69.38 -6.46
N ARG A 12 -6.12 68.21 -6.77
CA ARG A 12 -6.55 67.35 -7.91
C ARG A 12 -6.33 65.87 -7.62
N GLN A 13 -7.37 65.10 -7.91
CA GLN A 13 -7.48 63.66 -7.79
C GLN A 13 -6.61 62.97 -8.85
N GLY A 14 -5.93 61.89 -8.48
CA GLY A 14 -5.14 61.04 -9.37
C GLY A 14 -5.06 59.64 -8.79
N VAL A 15 -5.74 58.72 -9.46
CA VAL A 15 -6.00 57.33 -9.09
C VAL A 15 -4.68 56.53 -9.03
N TRP A 16 -4.47 55.80 -7.93
CA TRP A 16 -3.41 54.78 -7.83
C TRP A 16 -3.98 53.43 -8.29
N PRO A 17 -3.33 52.69 -9.21
CA PRO A 17 -3.74 51.32 -9.49
C PRO A 17 -3.27 50.41 -8.37
N VAL A 18 -4.22 49.78 -7.69
CA VAL A 18 -3.99 48.61 -6.83
C VAL A 18 -3.67 47.43 -7.76
N LEU A 19 -2.42 47.00 -7.80
CA LEU A 19 -2.03 45.72 -8.41
C LEU A 19 -2.32 44.60 -7.40
N LEU A 20 -3.50 44.01 -7.53
CA LEU A 20 -3.86 42.72 -6.97
C LEU A 20 -3.10 41.62 -7.75
N PHE A 21 -1.98 41.14 -7.20
CA PHE A 21 -1.39 39.88 -7.63
C PHE A 21 -2.14 38.72 -6.96
N SER A 22 -3.25 38.30 -7.56
CA SER A 22 -3.86 36.99 -7.31
C SER A 22 -3.07 35.92 -8.06
N GLY A 23 -2.00 35.43 -7.43
CA GLY A 23 -1.27 34.24 -7.89
C GLY A 23 -1.77 32.99 -7.17
N LEU A 24 -2.91 32.44 -7.59
CA LEU A 24 -3.30 31.07 -7.26
C LEU A 24 -2.41 30.11 -8.07
N SER A 25 -1.27 29.74 -7.50
CA SER A 25 -0.45 28.66 -8.04
C SER A 25 -1.12 27.33 -7.73
N VAL A 26 -1.98 26.86 -8.65
CA VAL A 26 -2.38 25.46 -8.69
C VAL A 26 -1.20 24.68 -9.28
N LEU A 27 -0.41 24.04 -8.43
CA LEU A 27 0.56 23.05 -8.92
C LEU A 27 -0.21 21.85 -9.48
N PRO A 28 0.13 21.35 -10.68
CA PRO A 28 -0.44 20.11 -11.17
C PRO A 28 0.05 18.98 -10.27
N LEU A 29 -0.89 18.22 -9.69
CA LEU A 29 -0.61 16.85 -9.26
C LEU A 29 -0.30 16.05 -10.52
N GLU A 30 0.98 15.94 -10.88
CA GLU A 30 1.41 14.94 -11.85
C GLU A 30 1.04 13.58 -11.27
N SER A 31 -0.01 12.98 -11.81
CA SER A 31 -0.32 11.58 -11.54
C SER A 31 0.89 10.78 -11.95
N GLN A 32 1.55 10.15 -10.99
CA GLN A 32 2.73 9.36 -11.27
C GLN A 32 2.27 8.14 -12.08
N ALA A 33 2.68 8.08 -13.35
CA ALA A 33 2.22 7.07 -14.28
C ALA A 33 2.70 5.66 -13.86
N CYS A 34 1.90 4.65 -14.19
CA CYS A 34 2.25 3.25 -13.98
C CYS A 34 3.08 2.75 -15.16
N ASP A 35 4.37 3.08 -15.13
CA ASP A 35 5.31 2.84 -16.23
C ASP A 35 6.13 1.56 -16.06
N GLY A 36 5.80 0.74 -15.04
CA GLY A 36 6.56 -0.43 -14.66
C GLY A 36 7.54 -0.18 -13.50
N PRO A 37 8.06 -1.27 -12.90
CA PRO A 37 9.16 -1.19 -11.94
C PRO A 37 10.38 -0.47 -12.48
N ARG A 38 10.88 0.50 -11.72
CA ARG A 38 12.11 1.25 -12.00
C ARG A 38 13.35 0.48 -11.57
N ASP A 39 13.23 -0.29 -10.50
CA ASP A 39 14.27 -1.15 -9.95
C ASP A 39 13.66 -2.52 -9.63
N VAL A 40 14.29 -3.58 -10.15
CA VAL A 40 13.91 -4.97 -9.89
C VAL A 40 15.18 -5.74 -9.58
N ARG A 41 15.26 -6.30 -8.38
CA ARG A 41 16.43 -7.08 -7.96
C ARG A 41 16.08 -8.13 -6.94
N GLU A 42 16.95 -9.12 -6.84
CA GLU A 42 16.95 -10.05 -5.72
C GLU A 42 17.62 -9.40 -4.51
N ALA A 43 17.08 -9.61 -3.30
CA ALA A 43 17.59 -9.02 -2.08
C ALA A 43 17.26 -9.85 -0.84
N ASP A 44 18.15 -9.80 0.15
CA ASP A 44 17.89 -10.31 1.49
C ASP A 44 17.20 -9.27 2.38
N LEU A 45 16.80 -9.68 3.59
CA LEU A 45 16.16 -8.80 4.57
C LEU A 45 17.02 -7.57 4.90
N ALA A 46 18.33 -7.74 5.08
CA ALA A 46 19.22 -6.66 5.48
C ALA A 46 19.28 -5.55 4.41
N THR A 47 19.32 -5.95 3.13
CA THR A 47 19.29 -5.04 1.99
C THR A 47 17.97 -4.28 1.90
N ILE A 48 16.84 -4.97 2.09
CA ILE A 48 15.51 -4.33 2.07
C ILE A 48 15.36 -3.35 3.24
N GLN A 49 15.83 -3.72 4.44
CA GLN A 49 15.85 -2.82 5.59
C GLN A 49 16.73 -1.59 5.33
N ALA A 50 17.89 -1.76 4.71
CA ALA A 50 18.75 -0.64 4.34
C ALA A 50 18.04 0.30 3.36
N PHE A 51 17.42 -0.22 2.31
CA PHE A 51 16.63 0.57 1.37
C PHE A 51 15.54 1.39 2.06
N VAL A 52 14.77 0.77 2.97
CA VAL A 52 13.69 1.47 3.68
C VAL A 52 14.26 2.57 4.58
N ARG A 53 15.35 2.32 5.32
CA ARG A 53 16.00 3.36 6.13
C ARG A 53 16.52 4.51 5.27
N ASP A 54 17.22 4.21 4.18
CA ASP A 54 17.84 5.20 3.32
C ASP A 54 16.80 6.04 2.56
N SER A 55 15.60 5.50 2.36
CA SER A 55 14.47 6.26 1.81
C SER A 55 13.95 7.37 2.73
N GLY A 56 14.24 7.30 4.03
CA GLY A 56 13.70 8.21 5.05
C GLY A 56 12.18 8.08 5.28
N ARG A 57 11.53 7.06 4.71
CA ARG A 57 10.08 6.83 4.78
C ARG A 57 9.74 5.62 5.63
N SER A 58 8.50 5.59 6.11
CA SER A 58 7.93 4.42 6.79
C SER A 58 7.13 3.55 5.82
N VAL A 59 7.05 2.24 6.06
CA VAL A 59 6.30 1.33 5.17
C VAL A 59 4.91 1.05 5.73
N LEU A 60 3.87 1.33 4.94
CA LEU A 60 2.52 0.82 5.16
C LEU A 60 2.29 -0.37 4.23
N THR A 61 2.04 -1.55 4.79
CA THR A 61 1.79 -2.75 4.00
C THR A 61 0.30 -3.06 3.92
N PHE A 62 -0.21 -3.27 2.71
CA PHE A 62 -1.52 -3.87 2.47
C PHE A 62 -1.37 -5.37 2.21
N VAL A 63 -2.21 -6.16 2.87
CA VAL A 63 -2.33 -7.61 2.65
C VAL A 63 -3.78 -7.97 2.40
N GLY A 64 -4.02 -9.07 1.70
CA GLY A 64 -5.35 -9.48 1.30
C GLY A 64 -5.34 -10.64 0.33
N TYR A 65 -6.42 -10.81 -0.42
CA TYR A 65 -6.47 -11.78 -1.51
C TYR A 65 -5.69 -11.24 -2.71
N SER A 66 -4.72 -12.01 -3.21
CA SER A 66 -4.09 -11.74 -4.50
C SER A 66 -4.92 -12.40 -5.60
N GLY A 67 -4.40 -13.44 -6.26
CA GLY A 67 -5.10 -14.11 -7.36
C GLY A 67 -6.45 -14.71 -7.01
N ALA A 68 -6.82 -14.90 -5.73
CA ALA A 68 -8.18 -15.33 -5.35
C ALA A 68 -9.26 -14.25 -5.64
N GLY A 69 -8.85 -12.99 -5.80
CA GLY A 69 -9.76 -11.88 -6.08
C GLY A 69 -10.72 -11.58 -4.94
N TYR A 70 -11.56 -10.57 -5.17
CA TYR A 70 -12.59 -10.11 -4.24
C TYR A 70 -13.97 -10.31 -4.87
N GLU A 71 -14.97 -10.59 -4.04
CA GLU A 71 -16.36 -10.57 -4.47
C GLU A 71 -16.79 -9.15 -4.85
N ASP A 72 -16.47 -8.19 -3.98
CA ASP A 72 -16.66 -6.75 -4.24
C ASP A 72 -15.30 -6.03 -4.28
N ALA A 73 -14.69 -6.02 -5.47
CA ALA A 73 -13.44 -5.32 -5.70
C ALA A 73 -13.57 -3.79 -5.57
N ALA A 74 -14.75 -3.23 -5.83
CA ALA A 74 -14.98 -1.79 -5.73
C ALA A 74 -15.02 -1.34 -4.27
N ALA A 75 -15.70 -2.09 -3.40
CA ALA A 75 -15.69 -1.85 -1.96
C ALA A 75 -14.29 -2.00 -1.36
N MET A 76 -13.52 -3.01 -1.81
CA MET A 76 -12.12 -3.16 -1.40
C MET A 76 -11.29 -1.92 -1.76
N LEU A 77 -11.39 -1.43 -3.00
CA LEU A 77 -10.65 -0.24 -3.43
C LEU A 77 -11.13 1.03 -2.72
N GLN A 78 -12.42 1.17 -2.45
CA GLN A 78 -12.96 2.29 -1.66
C GLN A 78 -12.40 2.27 -0.23
N GLN A 79 -12.30 1.10 0.39
CA GLN A 79 -11.71 0.98 1.71
C GLN A 79 -10.21 1.33 1.71
N ALA A 80 -9.47 0.87 0.69
CA ALA A 80 -8.07 1.26 0.51
C ALA A 80 -7.92 2.78 0.27
N GLU A 81 -8.84 3.40 -0.46
CA GLU A 81 -8.88 4.85 -0.71
C GLU A 81 -9.07 5.63 0.59
N VAL A 82 -9.92 5.18 1.50
CA VAL A 82 -10.07 5.84 2.81
C VAL A 82 -8.77 5.75 3.63
N ILE A 83 -8.09 4.62 3.57
CA ILE A 83 -6.87 4.38 4.36
C ILE A 83 -5.70 5.21 3.82
N LEU A 84 -5.46 5.16 2.52
CA LEU A 84 -4.42 5.94 1.86
C LEU A 84 -4.66 7.46 2.01
N ALA A 85 -5.89 7.93 2.20
CA ALA A 85 -6.19 9.35 2.40
C ALA A 85 -5.71 9.88 3.76
N ALA A 86 -5.45 9.00 4.72
CA ALA A 86 -4.98 9.34 6.05
C ALA A 86 -3.44 9.33 6.18
N GLU A 87 -2.73 8.95 5.12
CA GLU A 87 -1.26 8.84 5.13
C GLU A 87 -0.62 9.97 4.31
N ALA A 88 0.58 10.37 4.69
CA ALA A 88 1.37 11.36 3.96
C ALA A 88 2.22 10.69 2.87
N PRO A 89 2.01 10.99 1.56
CA PRO A 89 2.73 10.36 0.45
C PRO A 89 4.25 10.53 0.49
N GLU A 90 4.72 11.68 0.95
CA GLU A 90 6.14 12.02 1.04
C GLU A 90 6.87 11.23 2.13
N ALA A 91 6.15 10.79 3.17
CA ALA A 91 6.68 10.10 4.35
C ALA A 91 6.40 8.58 4.37
N THR A 92 5.65 8.07 3.39
CA THR A 92 5.13 6.70 3.39
C THR A 92 5.43 5.96 2.10
N LEU A 93 5.96 4.75 2.22
CA LEU A 93 6.07 3.75 1.15
C LEU A 93 4.91 2.76 1.26
N ILE A 94 4.28 2.43 0.12
CA ILE A 94 3.19 1.46 0.08
C ILE A 94 3.69 0.11 -0.42
N ASN A 95 3.52 -0.95 0.38
CA ASN A 95 3.93 -2.32 0.05
C ASN A 95 2.74 -3.29 -0.06
N ILE A 96 2.68 -4.09 -1.15
CA ILE A 96 1.54 -4.98 -1.48
C ILE A 96 1.96 -6.25 -2.26
N GLY A 97 3.12 -6.85 -1.96
CA GLY A 97 3.49 -8.15 -2.56
C GLY A 97 3.81 -8.14 -4.07
N ALA A 98 4.19 -6.99 -4.63
CA ALA A 98 4.58 -6.71 -6.03
C ALA A 98 3.60 -7.04 -7.19
N THR A 99 2.62 -7.92 -7.01
CA THR A 99 1.69 -8.37 -8.08
C THR A 99 0.50 -7.41 -8.27
N ALA A 100 -0.16 -7.48 -9.43
CA ALA A 100 -1.28 -6.60 -9.76
C ALA A 100 -2.65 -7.11 -9.32
N GLU A 101 -2.79 -8.42 -9.11
CA GLU A 101 -4.09 -9.06 -8.90
C GLU A 101 -4.62 -8.84 -7.48
N GLY A 102 -5.96 -8.80 -7.38
CA GLY A 102 -6.67 -8.65 -6.11
C GLY A 102 -6.23 -7.39 -5.35
N ILE A 103 -5.64 -7.58 -4.17
CA ILE A 103 -5.16 -6.49 -3.31
C ILE A 103 -4.08 -5.65 -4.01
N GLY A 104 -3.35 -6.22 -4.97
CA GLY A 104 -2.37 -5.54 -5.81
C GLY A 104 -2.95 -4.35 -6.60
N ALA A 105 -4.26 -4.32 -6.85
CA ALA A 105 -4.93 -3.19 -7.50
C ALA A 105 -4.78 -1.87 -6.73
N VAL A 106 -4.50 -1.93 -5.42
CA VAL A 106 -4.24 -0.77 -4.57
C VAL A 106 -2.97 0.00 -4.98
N TYR A 107 -2.01 -0.62 -5.68
CA TYR A 107 -0.83 0.12 -6.19
C TYR A 107 -1.22 1.27 -7.10
N GLN A 108 -2.19 1.05 -8.02
CA GLN A 108 -2.61 2.10 -8.94
C GLN A 108 -3.23 3.28 -8.18
N LEU A 109 -3.94 2.99 -7.09
CA LEU A 109 -4.53 3.99 -6.21
C LEU A 109 -3.46 4.80 -5.47
N ALA A 110 -2.47 4.11 -4.91
CA ALA A 110 -1.32 4.72 -4.26
C ALA A 110 -0.56 5.66 -5.22
N LYS A 111 -0.29 5.22 -6.45
CA LYS A 111 0.41 6.04 -7.47
C LYS A 111 -0.36 7.30 -7.85
N ARG A 112 -1.69 7.21 -8.03
CA ARG A 112 -2.53 8.40 -8.31
C ARG A 112 -2.48 9.44 -7.21
N ARG A 113 -2.13 9.05 -5.99
CA ARG A 113 -2.00 9.93 -4.82
C ARG A 113 -0.56 10.35 -4.52
N GLY A 114 0.38 10.02 -5.38
CA GLY A 114 1.78 10.42 -5.25
C GLY A 114 2.60 9.59 -4.28
N PHE A 115 2.11 8.44 -3.82
CA PHE A 115 2.91 7.52 -3.01
C PHE A 115 3.97 6.84 -3.89
N SER A 116 5.17 6.67 -3.33
CA SER A 116 6.15 5.72 -3.87
C SER A 116 5.79 4.30 -3.43
N THR A 117 5.95 3.33 -4.32
CA THR A 117 5.48 1.96 -4.11
C THR A 117 6.63 0.95 -4.07
N LEU A 118 6.49 -0.03 -3.20
CA LEU A 118 7.44 -1.08 -2.90
C LEU A 118 6.75 -2.43 -3.11
N GLY A 119 7.41 -3.40 -3.70
CA GLY A 119 6.92 -4.76 -3.82
C GLY A 119 7.96 -5.74 -3.30
N ILE A 120 7.68 -6.41 -2.19
CA ILE A 120 8.50 -7.52 -1.68
C ILE A 120 7.76 -8.80 -2.01
N VAL A 121 8.39 -9.70 -2.77
CA VAL A 121 7.76 -10.93 -3.27
C VAL A 121 8.79 -12.07 -3.33
N SER A 122 8.35 -13.31 -3.24
CA SER A 122 9.25 -14.46 -3.31
C SER A 122 9.81 -14.67 -4.71
N THR A 123 10.98 -15.30 -4.80
CA THR A 123 11.51 -15.80 -6.08
C THR A 123 10.58 -16.81 -6.76
N LEU A 124 9.76 -17.54 -5.99
CA LEU A 124 8.74 -18.42 -6.56
C LEU A 124 7.79 -17.68 -7.53
N ALA A 125 7.37 -16.45 -7.21
CA ALA A 125 6.52 -15.68 -8.10
C ALA A 125 7.20 -15.37 -9.45
N ARG A 126 8.51 -15.13 -9.45
CA ARG A 126 9.32 -14.97 -10.68
C ARG A 126 9.38 -16.28 -11.46
N ASP A 127 9.65 -17.38 -10.76
CA ASP A 127 9.85 -18.69 -11.37
C ASP A 127 8.54 -19.22 -11.99
N GLU A 128 7.40 -18.92 -11.36
CA GLU A 128 6.06 -19.16 -11.88
C GLU A 128 5.58 -18.10 -12.89
N ARG A 129 6.43 -17.12 -13.23
CA ARG A 129 6.17 -16.05 -14.21
C ARG A 129 4.93 -15.21 -13.89
N VAL A 130 4.66 -14.96 -12.62
CA VAL A 130 3.60 -14.05 -12.20
C VAL A 130 3.96 -12.63 -12.63
N ALA A 131 3.01 -11.96 -13.28
CA ALA A 131 3.21 -10.59 -13.74
C ALA A 131 3.34 -9.62 -12.55
N LEU A 132 4.40 -8.81 -12.59
CA LEU A 132 4.57 -7.68 -11.68
C LEU A 132 3.56 -6.57 -12.03
N SER A 133 3.11 -5.85 -11.01
CA SER A 133 2.25 -4.69 -11.24
C SER A 133 3.04 -3.54 -11.89
N PRO A 134 2.49 -2.89 -12.93
CA PRO A 134 3.15 -1.75 -13.57
C PRO A 134 3.18 -0.51 -12.66
N CYS A 135 2.46 -0.54 -11.54
CA CYS A 135 2.36 0.57 -10.59
C CYS A 135 3.29 0.41 -9.38
N VAL A 136 4.24 -0.52 -9.42
CA VAL A 136 5.27 -0.71 -8.38
C VAL A 136 6.54 0.02 -8.81
N ASP A 137 7.15 0.85 -7.96
CA ASP A 137 8.40 1.54 -8.29
C ASP A 137 9.63 0.65 -8.05
N HIS A 138 9.66 -0.07 -6.93
CA HIS A 138 10.79 -0.91 -6.51
C HIS A 138 10.34 -2.32 -6.17
N VAL A 139 10.94 -3.33 -6.80
CA VAL A 139 10.64 -4.75 -6.55
C VAL A 139 11.86 -5.47 -6.00
N PHE A 140 11.65 -6.13 -4.87
CA PHE A 140 12.61 -7.04 -4.25
C PHE A 140 12.09 -8.46 -4.32
N TYR A 141 12.80 -9.30 -5.08
CA TYR A 141 12.65 -10.74 -5.01
C TYR A 141 13.43 -11.27 -3.80
N VAL A 142 12.74 -11.91 -2.86
CA VAL A 142 13.38 -12.57 -1.72
C VAL A 142 13.60 -14.04 -2.09
N PRO A 143 14.83 -14.58 -1.93
CA PRO A 143 15.09 -16.00 -2.11
C PRO A 143 14.21 -16.85 -1.19
N ASP A 144 13.16 -17.43 -1.77
CA ASP A 144 12.09 -18.11 -1.06
C ASP A 144 11.34 -19.01 -2.04
N GLY A 145 11.34 -20.31 -1.75
CA GLY A 145 10.67 -21.34 -2.54
C GLY A 145 9.18 -21.48 -2.22
N SER A 146 8.63 -20.64 -1.34
CA SER A 146 7.22 -20.61 -0.96
C SER A 146 6.52 -19.35 -1.48
N TRP A 147 5.20 -19.32 -1.34
CA TRP A 147 4.39 -18.14 -1.66
C TRP A 147 4.40 -17.07 -0.57
N GLY A 148 4.94 -17.37 0.61
CA GLY A 148 4.78 -16.56 1.82
C GLY A 148 4.14 -17.33 2.96
N GLY A 149 3.73 -16.62 4.01
CA GLY A 149 3.09 -17.16 5.21
C GLY A 149 4.06 -17.91 6.11
N ARG A 150 3.52 -18.76 6.99
CA ARG A 150 4.31 -19.71 7.79
C ARG A 150 4.63 -20.97 7.00
N LEU A 151 5.87 -21.43 7.13
CA LEU A 151 6.30 -22.71 6.58
C LEU A 151 5.66 -23.85 7.40
N ALA A 152 5.07 -24.83 6.71
CA ALA A 152 4.27 -25.88 7.35
C ALA A 152 5.09 -26.80 8.28
N ASP A 153 6.38 -26.96 8.00
CA ASP A 153 7.31 -27.82 8.73
C ASP A 153 7.82 -27.19 10.03
N THR A 154 8.08 -25.88 10.02
CA THR A 154 8.69 -25.15 11.13
C THR A 154 7.72 -24.24 11.88
N GLY A 155 6.61 -23.85 11.26
CA GLY A 155 5.69 -22.82 11.77
C GLY A 155 6.28 -21.40 11.80
N VAL A 156 7.52 -21.22 11.35
CA VAL A 156 8.20 -19.92 11.25
C VAL A 156 7.75 -19.23 9.97
N LEU A 157 7.76 -17.89 9.95
CA LEU A 157 7.51 -17.15 8.72
C LEU A 157 8.55 -17.53 7.65
N SER A 158 8.07 -17.70 6.43
CA SER A 158 8.90 -17.75 5.23
C SER A 158 9.79 -16.49 5.12
N PRO A 159 10.95 -16.58 4.44
CA PRO A 159 11.82 -15.42 4.24
C PRO A 159 11.11 -14.19 3.69
N THR A 160 10.19 -14.36 2.72
CA THR A 160 9.45 -13.26 2.12
C THR A 160 8.53 -12.58 3.12
N SER A 161 7.69 -13.35 3.83
CA SER A 161 6.78 -12.80 4.84
C SER A 161 7.51 -12.21 6.03
N ALA A 162 8.64 -12.81 6.44
CA ALA A 162 9.50 -12.23 7.46
C ALA A 162 10.04 -10.86 7.02
N ALA A 163 10.46 -10.72 5.76
CA ALA A 163 10.90 -9.45 5.21
C ALA A 163 9.80 -8.39 5.18
N ILE A 164 8.61 -8.74 4.65
CA ILE A 164 7.43 -7.87 4.63
C ILE A 164 7.10 -7.38 6.04
N VAL A 165 6.96 -8.30 7.00
CA VAL A 165 6.61 -7.96 8.38
C VAL A 165 7.71 -7.11 9.01
N ALA A 166 8.98 -7.45 8.84
CA ALA A 166 10.10 -6.74 9.47
C ALA A 166 10.16 -5.26 9.10
N VAL A 167 9.98 -4.92 7.82
CA VAL A 167 10.09 -3.52 7.35
C VAL A 167 8.82 -2.70 7.51
N SER A 168 7.67 -3.34 7.71
CA SER A 168 6.39 -2.66 7.88
C SER A 168 6.38 -1.84 9.18
N ARG A 169 5.95 -0.58 9.12
CA ARG A 169 5.56 0.20 10.31
C ARG A 169 4.19 -0.25 10.80
N ALA A 170 3.25 -0.43 9.88
CA ALA A 170 1.89 -0.88 10.14
C ALA A 170 1.39 -1.77 9.01
N MET A 171 0.38 -2.60 9.30
CA MET A 171 -0.25 -3.47 8.32
C MET A 171 -1.77 -3.26 8.27
N VAL A 172 -2.31 -3.37 7.06
CA VAL A 172 -3.74 -3.29 6.78
C VAL A 172 -4.13 -4.54 6.01
N GLY A 173 -5.00 -5.35 6.60
CA GLY A 173 -5.67 -6.45 5.93
C GLY A 173 -7.02 -6.01 5.38
N ILE A 174 -7.31 -6.29 4.12
CA ILE A 174 -8.66 -6.23 3.56
C ILE A 174 -8.99 -7.63 3.05
N GLY A 175 -9.79 -8.38 3.81
CA GLY A 175 -9.88 -9.84 3.66
C GLY A 175 -8.50 -10.51 3.83
N GLY A 176 -8.36 -11.71 3.26
CA GLY A 176 -7.07 -12.40 3.15
C GLY A 176 -7.11 -13.88 3.52
N GLY A 177 -6.21 -14.64 2.90
CA GLY A 177 -5.97 -16.06 3.20
C GLY A 177 -4.87 -16.27 4.23
N ASP A 178 -4.25 -17.45 4.18
CA ASP A 178 -3.28 -17.91 5.19
C ASP A 178 -2.04 -17.02 5.27
N ILE A 179 -1.53 -16.55 4.13
CA ILE A 179 -0.36 -15.67 4.08
C ILE A 179 -0.65 -14.35 4.80
N ALA A 180 -1.76 -13.69 4.43
CA ALA A 180 -2.18 -12.43 5.04
C ALA A 180 -2.44 -12.59 6.55
N ARG A 181 -3.07 -13.70 6.96
CA ARG A 181 -3.25 -14.07 8.37
C ARG A 181 -1.91 -14.12 9.09
N ASP A 182 -0.98 -14.89 8.58
CA ASP A 182 0.28 -15.20 9.25
C ASP A 182 1.16 -13.97 9.40
N GLU A 183 1.21 -13.13 8.37
CA GLU A 183 1.92 -11.86 8.40
C GLU A 183 1.32 -10.88 9.41
N MET A 184 -0.01 -10.73 9.42
CA MET A 184 -0.69 -9.85 10.38
C MET A 184 -0.54 -10.33 11.82
N LEU A 185 -0.65 -11.64 12.08
CA LEU A 185 -0.42 -12.21 13.41
C LEU A 185 1.02 -11.97 13.87
N ALA A 186 2.00 -12.13 12.97
CA ALA A 186 3.40 -11.86 13.29
C ALA A 186 3.65 -10.36 13.55
N ALA A 187 3.02 -9.47 12.78
CA ALA A 187 3.12 -8.03 13.02
C ALA A 187 2.52 -7.64 14.38
N ARG A 188 1.37 -8.19 14.75
CA ARG A 188 0.78 -8.01 16.10
C ARG A 188 1.70 -8.51 17.20
N ALA A 189 2.28 -9.69 17.04
CA ALA A 189 3.22 -10.25 18.01
C ALA A 189 4.47 -9.36 18.22
N LEU A 190 4.82 -8.54 17.23
CA LEU A 190 5.90 -7.53 17.31
C LEU A 190 5.40 -6.15 17.79
N GLY A 191 4.15 -6.03 18.25
CA GLY A 191 3.57 -4.77 18.71
C GLY A 191 3.29 -3.76 17.61
N LYS A 192 3.25 -4.19 16.34
CA LYS A 192 2.99 -3.30 15.20
C LYS A 192 1.47 -3.08 15.05
N PRO A 193 1.02 -1.86 14.74
CA PRO A 193 -0.39 -1.62 14.46
C PRO A 193 -0.90 -2.47 13.29
N VAL A 194 -1.99 -3.19 13.53
CA VAL A 194 -2.69 -4.00 12.52
C VAL A 194 -4.16 -3.60 12.47
N ARG A 195 -4.64 -3.21 11.29
CA ARG A 195 -6.05 -2.95 11.02
C ARG A 195 -6.58 -4.01 10.07
N PHE A 196 -7.80 -4.47 10.30
CA PHE A 196 -8.43 -5.48 9.46
C PHE A 196 -9.83 -5.05 9.04
N PHE A 197 -10.15 -5.28 7.77
CA PHE A 197 -11.45 -5.03 7.17
C PHE A 197 -11.94 -6.33 6.53
N ALA A 198 -13.09 -6.82 6.97
CA ALA A 198 -13.71 -8.01 6.42
C ALA A 198 -14.05 -7.80 4.95
N ALA A 199 -13.72 -8.80 4.13
CA ALA A 199 -14.07 -8.85 2.71
C ALA A 199 -14.06 -10.31 2.26
N ASP A 200 -14.99 -10.66 1.39
CA ASP A 200 -15.05 -11.99 0.83
C ASP A 200 -14.13 -12.13 -0.39
N LEU A 201 -13.49 -13.29 -0.50
CA LEU A 201 -12.85 -13.74 -1.73
C LEU A 201 -13.90 -13.93 -2.83
N ASN A 202 -13.52 -13.85 -4.10
CA ASN A 202 -14.49 -13.97 -5.19
C ASN A 202 -15.19 -15.35 -5.18
N HIS A 203 -16.51 -15.36 -4.98
CA HIS A 203 -17.26 -16.60 -4.74
C HIS A 203 -17.21 -17.55 -5.93
N ALA A 204 -17.41 -17.01 -7.14
CA ALA A 204 -17.42 -17.78 -8.37
C ALA A 204 -16.04 -18.42 -8.65
N GLN A 205 -14.95 -17.66 -8.49
CA GLN A 205 -13.59 -18.18 -8.64
C GLN A 205 -13.26 -19.22 -7.58
N ALA A 206 -13.68 -19.03 -6.33
CA ALA A 206 -13.46 -20.01 -5.28
C ALA A 206 -14.11 -21.35 -5.59
N ARG A 207 -15.40 -21.33 -6.00
CA ARG A 207 -16.13 -22.53 -6.37
C ARG A 207 -15.51 -23.18 -7.61
N ALA A 208 -15.09 -22.38 -8.59
CA ALA A 208 -14.41 -22.90 -9.78
C ALA A 208 -13.08 -23.60 -9.42
N ARG A 209 -12.26 -23.01 -8.55
CA ARG A 209 -11.01 -23.62 -8.05
C ARG A 209 -11.28 -24.88 -7.24
N ALA A 210 -12.29 -24.87 -6.38
CA ALA A 210 -12.68 -26.05 -5.61
C ALA A 210 -13.08 -27.21 -6.53
N ARG A 211 -13.94 -26.95 -7.53
CA ARG A 211 -14.32 -27.95 -8.53
C ARG A 211 -13.14 -28.45 -9.34
N ALA A 212 -12.26 -27.56 -9.80
CA ALA A 212 -11.06 -27.93 -10.55
C ALA A 212 -10.09 -28.79 -9.72
N GLY A 213 -10.02 -28.56 -8.41
CA GLY A 213 -9.22 -29.34 -7.47
C GLY A 213 -9.89 -30.59 -6.91
N GLY A 214 -11.13 -30.92 -7.33
CA GLY A 214 -11.88 -32.06 -6.78
C GLY A 214 -12.27 -31.89 -5.31
N MET A 215 -12.34 -30.66 -4.81
CA MET A 215 -12.71 -30.31 -3.44
C MET A 215 -14.20 -29.93 -3.35
N ALA A 216 -14.78 -30.05 -2.15
CA ALA A 216 -16.11 -29.54 -1.88
C ALA A 216 -16.18 -28.03 -2.09
N GLU A 217 -17.31 -27.54 -2.62
CA GLU A 217 -17.48 -26.10 -2.80
C GLU A 217 -17.51 -25.36 -1.45
N PRO A 218 -16.80 -24.24 -1.33
CA PRO A 218 -16.82 -23.45 -0.10
C PRO A 218 -18.22 -22.91 0.18
N LEU A 219 -18.59 -22.93 1.46
CA LEU A 219 -19.78 -22.27 2.00
C LEU A 219 -19.42 -20.98 2.74
N ASP A 220 -18.13 -20.75 2.98
CA ASP A 220 -17.56 -19.59 3.65
C ASP A 220 -16.48 -18.97 2.76
N PHE A 221 -16.51 -17.65 2.62
CA PHE A 221 -15.68 -16.88 1.69
C PHE A 221 -14.83 -15.81 2.39
N ARG A 222 -14.85 -15.76 3.72
CA ARG A 222 -14.18 -14.73 4.53
C ARG A 222 -12.66 -14.89 4.65
N GLY A 223 -12.14 -16.02 4.18
CA GLY A 223 -10.73 -16.40 4.29
C GLY A 223 -10.27 -16.64 5.73
N SER A 224 -9.04 -17.11 5.90
CA SER A 224 -8.52 -17.50 7.20
C SER A 224 -8.00 -16.32 8.03
N ALA A 225 -7.77 -15.15 7.43
CA ALA A 225 -7.35 -13.95 8.14
C ALA A 225 -8.45 -13.39 9.05
N GLU A 226 -9.70 -13.37 8.59
CA GLU A 226 -10.80 -12.77 9.36
C GLU A 226 -10.97 -13.39 10.76
N PRO A 227 -11.23 -14.71 10.90
CA PRO A 227 -11.46 -15.28 12.22
C PRO A 227 -10.21 -15.18 13.11
N ALA A 228 -9.03 -15.29 12.51
CA ALA A 228 -7.78 -15.24 13.24
C ALA A 228 -7.43 -13.84 13.75
N ILE A 229 -7.85 -12.77 13.06
CA ILE A 229 -7.50 -11.39 13.41
C ILE A 229 -8.60 -10.69 14.22
N LEU A 230 -9.87 -11.03 13.99
CA LEU A 230 -10.99 -10.44 14.74
C LEU A 230 -11.28 -11.14 16.07
N PHE A 231 -10.95 -12.43 16.20
CA PHE A 231 -11.29 -13.21 17.40
C PHE A 231 -10.09 -13.69 18.22
N SER A 232 -8.86 -13.38 17.79
CA SER A 232 -7.69 -13.53 18.67
C SER A 232 -7.77 -12.45 19.76
N ARG A 233 -8.05 -12.87 20.99
CA ARG A 233 -7.94 -12.00 22.17
C ARG A 233 -6.46 -11.72 22.43
N GLU A 234 -6.12 -10.45 22.64
CA GLU A 234 -4.83 -10.00 23.18
C GLU A 234 -4.62 -10.49 24.62
#